data_AF-A0A6V8CUY2-F1
#
_entry.id   AF-A0A6V8CUY2-F1
#
_cell.length_a   1.000
_cell.length_b   1.000
_cell.length_c   1.000
_cell.angle_alpha   90.00
_cell.angle_beta   90.00
_cell.angle_gamma   90.00
#
_symmetry.space_group_name_H-M   'P 1'
#
loop_
_entity.id
_entity.type
_entity.pdbx_description
1 polymer ?
#
loop_
_entity_poly.entity_id
_entity_poly.type
_entity_poly.pdbx_seq_one_letter_code
_entity_poly.pdbx_strand_id
1 'polypeptide(L)'
;VNATNYNPSAEVDDNSCEYPVPDPIEGCMDVNATNYNPSAEVNDDSCEYTVPDPIGGCMDVNATNHNSSAEVDDGSCEYLVDEPEPVPDDNETNSTEDPDPIVCSTDLCWDGSSRNLTDCSCPSEEVNESDNENSTELEGPLDPGSEIEEDNNSDSDIEDESSSIQKRRPVLIVALVLVIIVSVTFMFFRRS
;
A
#
# COMPACT_ATOMS: atom_id res chain seq x y z
N VAL A 1 14.94 -3.35 -61.92
CA VAL A 1 13.47 -3.51 -61.73
C VAL A 1 12.96 -3.00 -60.38
N ASN A 2 13.81 -2.75 -59.37
CA ASN A 2 13.34 -2.31 -58.04
C ASN A 2 12.98 -0.82 -57.92
N ALA A 3 12.90 -0.08 -59.03
CA ALA A 3 12.47 1.31 -59.04
C ALA A 3 10.94 1.38 -59.04
N THR A 4 10.36 2.34 -58.31
CA THR A 4 8.90 2.56 -58.24
C THR A 4 8.31 3.00 -59.59
N ASN A 5 9.13 3.65 -60.41
CA ASN A 5 8.78 4.10 -61.76
C ASN A 5 9.39 3.23 -62.87
N TYR A 6 9.70 1.95 -62.59
CA TYR A 6 10.26 1.04 -63.60
C TYR A 6 9.35 0.91 -64.82
N ASN A 7 9.88 1.22 -66.00
CA ASN A 7 9.21 1.05 -67.29
C ASN A 7 9.92 -0.05 -68.13
N PRO A 8 9.27 -1.20 -68.40
CA PRO A 8 9.88 -2.28 -69.18
C PRO A 8 10.05 -1.96 -70.66
N SER A 9 9.40 -0.90 -71.17
CA SER A 9 9.52 -0.44 -72.56
C SER A 9 10.54 0.69 -72.73
N ALA A 10 11.25 1.10 -71.67
CA ALA A 10 12.32 2.09 -71.77
C ALA A 10 13.53 1.48 -72.50
N GLU A 11 13.97 2.14 -73.57
CA GLU A 11 15.14 1.73 -74.36
C GLU A 11 16.40 2.54 -74.01
N VAL A 12 16.26 3.63 -73.25
CA VAL A 12 17.33 4.56 -72.86
C VAL A 12 17.19 4.88 -71.37
N ASP A 13 18.28 4.77 -70.61
CA ASP A 13 18.36 5.20 -69.21
C ASP A 13 18.54 6.72 -69.15
N ASP A 14 17.58 7.42 -68.57
CA ASP A 14 17.60 8.86 -68.33
C ASP A 14 17.95 9.22 -66.87
N ASN A 15 18.38 8.22 -66.09
CA ASN A 15 18.65 8.32 -64.66
C ASN A 15 17.48 8.86 -63.82
N SER A 16 16.24 8.78 -64.32
CA SER A 16 15.04 9.20 -63.59
C SER A 16 14.52 8.15 -62.61
N CYS A 17 15.22 7.03 -62.41
CA CYS A 17 14.77 5.95 -61.54
C CYS A 17 14.52 6.44 -60.11
N GLU A 18 13.28 6.30 -59.65
CA GLU A 18 12.87 6.57 -58.28
C GLU A 18 12.96 5.27 -57.47
N TYR A 19 13.68 5.32 -56.36
CA TYR A 19 13.79 4.20 -55.42
C TYR A 19 13.04 4.54 -54.14
N PRO A 20 12.32 3.58 -53.54
CA PRO A 20 11.72 3.82 -52.24
C PRO A 20 12.84 4.06 -51.22
N VAL A 21 12.70 5.12 -50.44
CA VAL A 21 13.55 5.35 -49.26
C VAL A 21 13.04 4.38 -48.19
N PRO A 22 13.90 3.52 -47.61
CA PRO A 22 13.48 2.69 -46.50
C PRO A 22 13.10 3.58 -45.31
N ASP A 23 12.01 3.24 -44.63
CA ASP A 23 11.64 3.92 -43.39
C ASP A 23 12.74 3.71 -42.33
N PRO A 24 13.02 4.73 -41.49
CA PRO A 24 14.00 4.57 -40.42
C PRO A 24 13.56 3.46 -39.47
N ILE A 25 14.54 2.73 -38.93
CA ILE A 25 14.26 1.72 -37.91
C ILE A 25 13.90 2.44 -36.61
N GLU A 26 12.66 2.27 -36.16
CA GLU A 26 12.18 2.81 -34.88
C GLU A 26 12.50 1.85 -33.72
N GLY A 27 12.80 2.43 -32.55
CA GLY A 27 12.97 1.68 -31.30
C GLY A 27 13.71 2.47 -30.23
N CYS A 28 13.75 1.93 -29.00
CA CYS A 28 14.45 2.58 -27.91
C CYS A 28 15.96 2.72 -28.15
N MET A 29 16.47 3.94 -28.12
CA MET A 29 17.90 4.25 -28.30
C MET A 29 18.67 4.42 -26.97
N ASP A 30 18.01 4.31 -25.82
CA ASP A 30 18.66 4.42 -24.51
C ASP A 30 19.30 3.09 -24.10
N VAL A 31 20.62 3.10 -23.93
CA VAL A 31 21.41 1.93 -23.52
C VAL A 31 21.08 1.40 -22.12
N ASN A 32 20.40 2.20 -21.29
CA ASN A 32 19.99 1.80 -19.94
C ASN A 32 18.58 1.19 -19.90
N ALA A 33 17.84 1.22 -21.02
CA ALA A 33 16.53 0.61 -21.11
C ALA A 33 16.64 -0.91 -21.31
N THR A 34 15.66 -1.66 -20.80
CA THR A 34 15.61 -3.12 -20.94
C THR A 34 15.30 -3.57 -22.36
N ASN A 35 14.74 -2.69 -23.18
CA ASN A 35 14.40 -2.91 -24.58
C ASN A 35 15.26 -2.07 -25.55
N TYR A 36 16.48 -1.71 -25.15
CA TYR A 36 17.44 -1.01 -26.01
C TYR A 36 17.62 -1.73 -27.37
N ASN A 37 17.42 -1.00 -28.46
CA ASN A 37 17.63 -1.46 -29.83
C ASN A 37 18.84 -0.74 -30.45
N PRO A 38 20.01 -1.40 -30.61
CA PRO A 38 21.19 -0.77 -31.20
C PRO A 38 21.07 -0.50 -32.70
N SER A 39 20.05 -1.06 -33.37
CA SER A 39 19.76 -0.81 -34.78
C SER A 39 18.74 0.31 -35.00
N ALA A 40 18.18 0.90 -33.93
CA ALA A 40 17.25 2.00 -34.04
C ALA A 40 17.96 3.27 -34.56
N GLU A 41 17.37 3.88 -35.58
CA GLU A 41 17.80 5.16 -36.17
C GLU A 41 17.00 6.33 -35.59
N VAL A 42 15.79 6.06 -35.10
CA VAL A 42 14.88 7.03 -34.49
C VAL A 42 14.34 6.44 -33.18
N ASN A 43 14.42 7.23 -32.11
CA ASN A 43 13.82 6.86 -30.83
C ASN A 43 12.29 7.01 -30.93
N ASP A 44 11.57 5.97 -30.58
CA ASP A 44 10.11 5.88 -30.63
C ASP A 44 9.44 6.08 -29.26
N ASP A 45 10.21 6.50 -28.25
CA ASP A 45 9.79 6.67 -26.86
C ASP A 45 9.25 5.36 -26.23
N SER A 46 9.58 4.19 -26.79
CA SER A 46 9.18 2.90 -26.26
C SER A 46 10.05 2.40 -25.09
N CYS A 47 11.06 3.17 -24.66
CA CYS A 47 12.04 2.72 -23.67
C CYS A 47 11.40 2.26 -22.35
N GLU A 48 11.66 1.01 -21.99
CA GLU A 48 11.25 0.40 -20.74
C GLU A 48 12.41 0.39 -19.74
N TYR A 49 12.12 0.74 -18.49
CA TYR A 49 13.11 0.74 -17.42
C TYR A 49 12.60 -0.12 -16.29
N THR A 50 13.37 -1.14 -15.93
CA THR A 50 13.14 -1.89 -14.69
C THR A 50 13.80 -1.14 -13.55
N VAL A 51 12.99 -0.63 -12.63
CA VAL A 51 13.48 -0.31 -11.28
C VAL A 51 13.49 -1.61 -10.47
N PRO A 52 14.59 -1.94 -9.76
CA PRO A 52 14.55 -3.06 -8.83
C PRO A 52 13.50 -2.79 -7.74
N ASP A 53 12.74 -3.82 -7.36
CA ASP A 53 11.84 -3.72 -6.21
C ASP A 53 12.64 -3.42 -4.94
N PRO A 54 12.09 -2.62 -4.00
CA PRO A 54 12.77 -2.34 -2.75
C PRO A 54 12.98 -3.63 -1.95
N ILE A 55 14.13 -3.72 -1.29
CA ILE A 55 14.47 -4.89 -0.47
C ILE A 55 13.57 -4.89 0.77
N GLY A 56 12.67 -5.88 0.87
CA GLY A 56 11.84 -6.11 2.04
C GLY A 56 12.61 -6.80 3.18
N GLY A 57 12.35 -6.38 4.41
CA GLY A 57 12.83 -7.08 5.62
C GLY A 57 12.65 -6.23 6.87
N CYS A 58 12.82 -6.83 8.04
CA CYS A 58 12.68 -6.10 9.30
C CYS A 58 13.67 -4.93 9.42
N MET A 59 13.15 -3.71 9.59
CA MET A 59 13.98 -2.50 9.77
C MET A 59 14.20 -2.11 11.25
N ASP A 60 13.58 -2.80 12.21
CA ASP A 60 13.77 -2.51 13.64
C ASP A 60 15.11 -3.10 14.13
N VAL A 61 16.01 -2.24 14.60
CA VAL A 61 17.32 -2.61 15.13
C VAL A 61 17.28 -3.46 16.40
N ASN A 62 16.14 -3.49 17.10
CA ASN A 62 15.94 -4.28 18.32
C ASN A 62 15.35 -5.66 18.01
N ALA A 63 14.92 -5.91 16.77
CA ALA A 63 14.46 -7.23 16.35
C ALA A 63 15.65 -8.19 16.15
N THR A 64 15.44 -9.46 16.43
CA THR A 64 16.45 -10.52 16.26
C THR A 64 16.80 -10.77 14.78
N ASN A 65 15.86 -10.47 13.88
CA ASN A 65 15.99 -10.63 12.44
C ASN A 65 16.12 -9.29 11.70
N HIS A 66 16.62 -8.24 12.36
CA HIS A 66 16.92 -6.95 11.74
C HIS A 66 17.78 -7.11 10.47
N ASN A 67 17.28 -6.59 9.35
CA ASN A 67 17.96 -6.55 8.07
C ASN A 67 18.42 -5.13 7.73
N SER A 68 19.70 -4.84 7.94
CA SER A 68 20.29 -3.53 7.61
C SER A 68 20.29 -3.16 6.11
N SER A 69 20.01 -4.12 5.23
CA SER A 69 19.86 -3.88 3.78
C SER A 69 18.39 -3.73 3.36
N ALA A 70 17.43 -3.85 4.29
CA ALA A 70 16.03 -3.60 3.98
C ALA A 70 15.79 -2.10 3.72
N GLU A 71 15.08 -1.82 2.64
CA GLU A 71 14.65 -0.47 2.25
C GLU A 71 13.21 -0.21 2.69
N VAL A 72 12.44 -1.28 2.90
CA VAL A 72 11.05 -1.23 3.35
C VAL A 72 10.83 -2.33 4.40
N ASP A 73 10.20 -1.95 5.51
CA ASP A 73 9.78 -2.90 6.54
C ASP A 73 8.65 -3.78 6.02
N ASP A 74 8.85 -5.10 6.05
CA ASP A 74 7.87 -6.08 5.59
C ASP A 74 7.00 -6.63 6.74
N GLY A 75 7.20 -6.13 7.96
CA GLY A 75 6.47 -6.57 9.15
C GLY A 75 6.89 -7.96 9.65
N SER A 76 8.01 -8.51 9.15
CA SER A 76 8.53 -9.80 9.58
C SER A 76 9.31 -9.76 10.91
N CYS A 77 9.42 -8.60 11.57
CA CYS A 77 10.25 -8.43 12.77
C CYS A 77 9.91 -9.43 13.89
N GLU A 78 10.93 -10.16 14.35
CA GLU A 78 10.87 -11.09 15.46
C GLU A 78 11.57 -10.49 16.68
N TYR A 79 10.93 -10.60 17.85
CA TYR A 79 11.47 -10.10 19.11
C TYR A 79 11.60 -11.26 20.09
N LEU A 80 12.67 -11.24 20.89
CA LEU A 80 12.76 -12.16 22.02
C LEU A 80 11.66 -11.80 23.01
N VAL A 81 10.67 -12.67 23.14
CA VAL A 81 9.85 -12.71 24.34
C VAL A 81 10.71 -13.39 25.39
N ASP A 82 11.16 -12.61 26.38
CA ASP A 82 11.75 -13.17 27.59
C ASP A 82 10.71 -14.13 28.18
N GLU A 83 10.97 -15.43 28.07
CA GLU A 83 10.18 -16.46 28.73
C GLU A 83 10.15 -16.09 30.22
N PRO A 84 8.96 -15.99 30.85
CA PRO A 84 8.90 -15.66 32.27
C PRO A 84 9.75 -16.70 32.99
N GLU A 85 10.74 -16.22 33.77
CA GLU A 85 11.66 -17.10 34.48
C GLU A 85 10.86 -18.20 35.20
N PRO A 86 11.34 -19.46 35.18
CA PRO A 86 10.64 -20.56 35.84
C PRO A 86 10.41 -20.13 37.28
N VAL A 87 9.14 -20.00 37.64
CA VAL A 87 8.74 -19.71 39.02
C VAL A 87 9.44 -20.78 39.87
N PRO A 88 10.30 -20.40 40.84
CA PRO A 88 10.95 -21.39 41.67
C PRO A 88 9.85 -22.25 42.29
N ASP A 89 9.91 -23.55 42.02
CA ASP A 89 8.99 -24.54 42.57
C ASP A 89 9.20 -24.53 44.10
N ASP A 90 8.39 -23.75 44.80
CA ASP A 90 8.31 -23.71 46.26
C ASP A 90 7.46 -24.87 46.79
N ASN A 91 7.54 -26.02 46.13
CA ASN A 91 7.23 -27.32 46.69
C ASN A 91 8.30 -27.72 47.72
N GLU A 92 8.30 -27.02 48.86
CA GLU A 92 8.69 -27.62 50.12
C GLU A 92 7.76 -27.11 51.22
N THR A 93 6.51 -27.59 51.23
CA THR A 93 5.69 -27.60 52.43
C THR A 93 5.13 -28.99 52.65
N ASN A 94 5.91 -29.81 53.36
CA ASN A 94 5.32 -30.73 54.31
C ASN A 94 4.65 -29.89 55.41
N SER A 95 3.38 -29.54 55.22
CA SER A 95 2.53 -28.94 56.24
C SER A 95 1.08 -29.34 55.97
N THR A 96 0.68 -30.43 56.61
CA THR A 96 -0.72 -30.76 56.87
C THR A 96 -1.28 -29.80 57.91
N GLU A 97 -1.54 -28.55 57.52
CA GLU A 97 -2.50 -27.70 58.23
C GLU A 97 -3.46 -27.10 57.19
N ASP A 98 -4.75 -27.31 57.46
CA ASP A 98 -5.90 -26.79 56.69
C ASP A 98 -5.66 -25.34 56.23
N PRO A 99 -5.89 -24.99 54.95
CA PRO A 99 -6.00 -23.59 54.59
C PRO A 99 -7.28 -23.04 55.25
N ASP A 100 -7.09 -22.04 56.10
CA ASP A 100 -8.17 -21.22 56.66
C ASP A 100 -9.17 -20.82 55.56
N PRO A 101 -10.49 -20.83 55.84
CA PRO A 101 -11.51 -20.58 54.84
C PRO A 101 -11.32 -19.19 54.22
N ILE A 102 -11.42 -19.12 52.89
CA ILE A 102 -11.32 -17.91 52.07
C ILE A 102 -12.23 -16.83 52.65
N VAL A 103 -11.64 -15.83 53.31
CA VAL A 103 -12.35 -14.66 53.84
C VAL A 103 -12.38 -13.58 52.76
N CYS A 104 -13.57 -13.20 52.32
CA CYS A 104 -13.76 -12.08 51.40
C CYS A 104 -13.39 -10.77 52.11
N SER A 105 -12.60 -9.91 51.46
CA SER A 105 -12.07 -8.67 52.05
C SER A 105 -13.10 -7.53 52.19
N THR A 106 -14.38 -7.77 51.89
CA THR A 106 -15.44 -6.77 52.02
C THR A 106 -16.66 -7.39 52.67
N ASP A 107 -17.11 -6.84 53.80
CA ASP A 107 -18.30 -7.25 54.58
C ASP A 107 -19.65 -6.99 53.84
N LEU A 108 -19.66 -6.99 52.51
CA LEU A 108 -20.80 -6.70 51.66
C LEU A 108 -20.97 -7.83 50.63
N CYS A 109 -22.01 -8.66 50.77
CA CYS A 109 -22.39 -9.59 49.69
C CYS A 109 -22.91 -8.78 48.47
N TRP A 110 -22.90 -9.37 47.26
CA TRP A 110 -23.34 -8.72 46.02
C TRP A 110 -24.79 -8.18 46.06
N ASP A 111 -25.66 -8.72 46.93
CA ASP A 111 -27.04 -8.27 47.12
C ASP A 111 -27.19 -7.01 48.00
N GLY A 112 -26.09 -6.46 48.51
CA GLY A 112 -26.09 -5.30 49.40
C GLY A 112 -26.55 -5.59 50.83
N SER A 113 -26.66 -6.86 51.23
CA SER A 113 -27.03 -7.25 52.60
C SER A 113 -25.80 -7.35 53.52
N SER A 114 -25.92 -6.85 54.75
CA SER A 114 -25.03 -7.23 55.86
C SER A 114 -25.60 -8.47 56.56
N ARG A 115 -25.25 -9.66 56.09
CA ARG A 115 -25.51 -10.92 56.80
C ARG A 115 -24.22 -11.75 56.85
N ASN A 116 -24.20 -12.69 57.80
CA ASN A 116 -23.04 -13.49 58.19
C ASN A 116 -22.21 -14.02 57.00
N LEU A 117 -20.89 -13.83 57.05
CA LEU A 117 -19.94 -14.13 55.96
C LEU A 117 -20.00 -15.56 55.42
N THR A 118 -20.51 -16.51 56.23
CA THR A 118 -20.64 -17.93 55.84
C THR A 118 -21.78 -18.22 54.85
N ASP A 119 -22.67 -17.25 54.59
CA ASP A 119 -23.80 -17.41 53.66
C ASP A 119 -23.59 -16.72 52.29
N CYS A 120 -22.48 -15.98 52.06
CA CYS A 120 -22.21 -15.40 50.75
C CYS A 120 -21.69 -16.49 49.80
N SER A 121 -22.49 -16.87 48.79
CA SER A 121 -22.02 -17.76 47.71
C SER A 121 -21.23 -16.95 46.68
N CYS A 122 -19.91 -17.13 46.62
CA CYS A 122 -19.10 -16.60 45.52
C CYS A 122 -19.17 -17.54 44.32
N PRO A 123 -19.36 -17.04 43.08
CA PRO A 123 -19.23 -17.89 41.90
C PRO A 123 -17.78 -18.34 41.76
N SER A 124 -17.55 -19.65 41.63
CA SER A 124 -16.28 -20.20 41.15
C SER A 124 -16.15 -19.90 39.66
N GLU A 125 -15.17 -19.08 39.28
CA GLU A 125 -14.79 -18.92 37.88
C GLU A 125 -14.13 -20.22 37.41
N GLU A 126 -14.84 -21.01 36.60
CA GLU A 126 -14.23 -22.13 35.91
C GLU A 126 -14.90 -22.32 34.54
N VAL A 127 -14.02 -22.43 33.55
CA VAL A 127 -14.10 -23.09 32.23
C VAL A 127 -15.00 -22.53 31.10
N ASN A 128 -14.31 -21.98 30.09
CA ASN A 128 -14.69 -22.17 28.70
C ASN A 128 -14.35 -23.62 28.31
N GLU A 129 -15.35 -24.46 27.97
CA GLU A 129 -15.19 -25.45 26.90
C GLU A 129 -16.58 -25.88 26.41
N SER A 130 -16.69 -25.99 25.09
CA SER A 130 -17.86 -26.33 24.31
C SER A 130 -18.36 -27.75 24.55
N ASP A 131 -19.67 -27.93 24.72
CA ASP A 131 -20.38 -29.15 24.33
C ASP A 131 -21.71 -28.82 23.63
N ASN A 132 -21.76 -29.25 22.38
CA ASN A 132 -22.88 -29.25 21.47
C ASN A 132 -23.66 -30.57 21.64
N GLU A 133 -24.97 -30.51 21.94
CA GLU A 133 -26.07 -31.13 21.17
C GLU A 133 -27.37 -31.34 22.00
N ASN A 134 -28.39 -30.56 21.59
CA ASN A 134 -29.73 -30.98 21.16
C ASN A 134 -30.87 -31.32 22.16
N SER A 135 -32.07 -30.86 21.74
CA SER A 135 -33.46 -31.31 22.02
C SER A 135 -34.20 -30.47 23.09
N THR A 136 -35.24 -29.67 22.80
CA THR A 136 -36.38 -29.90 21.91
C THR A 136 -37.17 -28.60 21.59
N GLU A 137 -37.83 -28.64 20.43
CA GLU A 137 -38.78 -27.71 19.77
C GLU A 137 -39.68 -26.79 20.63
N LEU A 138 -39.88 -25.56 20.14
CA LEU A 138 -41.18 -25.15 19.58
C LEU A 138 -41.01 -24.05 18.50
N GLU A 139 -41.83 -24.15 17.46
CA GLU A 139 -41.67 -23.62 16.10
C GLU A 139 -41.76 -22.09 15.91
N GLY A 140 -41.19 -21.59 14.79
CA GLY A 140 -41.42 -20.25 14.21
C GLY A 140 -42.82 -20.10 13.58
N PRO A 141 -43.11 -19.18 12.61
CA PRO A 141 -42.18 -18.42 11.75
C PRO A 141 -42.63 -16.94 11.42
N LEU A 142 -41.86 -16.29 10.52
CA LEU A 142 -42.22 -15.17 9.61
C LEU A 142 -41.97 -13.71 10.08
N ASP A 143 -40.99 -13.09 9.42
CA ASP A 143 -40.93 -11.64 9.11
C ASP A 143 -41.76 -11.40 7.81
N PRO A 144 -42.56 -10.32 7.65
CA PRO A 144 -42.03 -9.01 7.22
C PRO A 144 -42.81 -7.74 7.67
N GLY A 145 -42.09 -6.66 7.96
CA GLY A 145 -42.40 -5.30 7.48
C GLY A 145 -43.23 -4.33 8.34
N SER A 146 -42.61 -3.18 8.68
CA SER A 146 -43.19 -1.81 8.63
C SER A 146 -42.06 -0.80 8.87
N GLU A 147 -41.45 -0.20 7.85
CA GLU A 147 -41.82 1.07 7.19
C GLU A 147 -41.65 2.34 8.07
N ILE A 148 -40.71 3.21 7.59
CA ILE A 148 -40.60 4.70 7.63
C ILE A 148 -40.45 5.39 9.01
N GLU A 149 -39.56 6.38 9.21
CA GLU A 149 -39.28 7.55 8.37
C GLU A 149 -37.78 7.89 8.17
N GLU A 150 -37.44 8.17 6.91
CA GLU A 150 -36.34 9.02 6.49
C GLU A 150 -36.75 10.49 6.63
N ASP A 151 -35.88 11.32 7.19
CA ASP A 151 -35.86 12.74 6.84
C ASP A 151 -34.54 13.07 6.15
N ASN A 152 -34.67 13.16 4.82
CA ASN A 152 -33.78 13.87 3.92
C ASN A 152 -33.85 15.38 4.24
N ASN A 153 -32.71 16.08 4.22
CA ASN A 153 -32.40 17.04 3.15
C ASN A 153 -31.44 18.16 3.59
N SER A 154 -30.33 18.29 2.88
CA SER A 154 -29.88 19.49 2.15
C SER A 154 -28.59 19.12 1.42
N ASP A 155 -28.61 18.89 0.09
CA ASP A 155 -28.50 19.92 -0.97
C ASP A 155 -27.38 20.93 -0.63
N SER A 156 -26.33 21.20 -1.40
CA SER A 156 -25.94 21.03 -2.81
C SER A 156 -24.42 21.36 -2.85
N ASP A 157 -23.54 20.90 -3.74
CA ASP A 157 -23.42 21.26 -5.15
C ASP A 157 -22.27 20.44 -5.76
N ILE A 158 -22.48 20.01 -7.00
CA ILE A 158 -21.48 19.47 -7.94
C ILE A 158 -20.78 20.67 -8.63
N GLU A 159 -19.66 20.40 -9.32
CA GLU A 159 -18.82 21.27 -10.20
C GLU A 159 -17.54 21.76 -9.48
N ASP A 160 -16.30 21.48 -9.89
CA ASP A 160 -15.74 21.17 -11.20
C ASP A 160 -14.44 20.36 -11.08
N GLU A 161 -14.21 19.46 -12.05
CA GLU A 161 -12.86 19.10 -12.47
C GLU A 161 -12.18 20.34 -13.07
N SER A 162 -11.00 20.73 -12.58
CA SER A 162 -9.84 21.12 -13.39
C SER A 162 -8.82 21.94 -12.59
N SER A 163 -7.55 21.62 -12.84
CA SER A 163 -6.35 22.42 -12.52
C SER A 163 -5.78 22.31 -11.10
N SER A 164 -5.19 21.16 -10.82
CA SER A 164 -4.04 21.02 -9.90
C SER A 164 -2.75 21.69 -10.45
N ILE A 165 -2.88 22.84 -11.12
CA ILE A 165 -1.75 23.71 -11.49
C ILE A 165 -1.66 24.82 -10.46
N GLN A 166 -1.16 24.55 -9.25
CA GLN A 166 -0.61 25.60 -8.37
C GLN A 166 0.13 24.96 -7.19
N LYS A 167 1.37 24.48 -7.40
CA LYS A 167 2.46 24.61 -6.39
C LYS A 167 3.84 24.10 -6.80
N ARG A 168 4.24 24.09 -8.07
CA ARG A 168 5.65 23.80 -8.43
C ARG A 168 6.25 24.89 -9.34
N ARG A 169 6.88 25.84 -8.64
CA ARG A 169 8.08 26.63 -9.03
C ARG A 169 7.90 27.75 -10.09
N PRO A 170 7.45 28.96 -9.70
CA PRO A 170 7.51 30.16 -10.55
C PRO A 170 8.93 30.56 -10.99
N VAL A 171 9.97 30.00 -10.36
CA VAL A 171 11.39 30.29 -10.67
C VAL A 171 11.78 29.89 -12.09
N LEU A 172 11.25 28.78 -12.61
CA LEU A 172 11.66 28.25 -13.90
C LEU A 172 11.07 29.06 -15.06
N ILE A 173 9.83 29.54 -14.89
CA ILE A 173 9.16 30.43 -15.86
C ILE A 173 9.87 31.79 -15.88
N VAL A 174 10.21 32.35 -14.71
CA VAL A 174 10.94 33.63 -14.64
C VAL A 174 12.34 33.51 -15.28
N ALA A 175 13.03 32.38 -15.08
CA ALA A 175 14.33 32.15 -15.70
C ALA A 175 14.24 32.08 -17.24
N LEU A 176 13.24 31.38 -17.79
CA LEU A 176 13.02 31.29 -19.24
C LEU A 176 12.68 32.66 -19.86
N VAL A 177 11.83 33.44 -19.20
CA VAL A 177 11.47 34.79 -19.69
C VAL A 177 12.70 35.70 -19.72
N LEU A 178 13.57 35.65 -18.71
CA LEU A 178 14.80 36.45 -18.69
C LEU A 178 15.79 36.03 -19.79
N VAL A 179 15.95 34.72 -20.06
CA VAL A 179 16.81 34.22 -21.14
C VAL A 179 16.31 34.69 -22.50
N ILE A 180 14.99 34.68 -22.72
CA ILE A 180 14.39 35.17 -23.97
C ILE A 180 14.62 36.68 -24.13
N ILE A 181 14.40 37.48 -23.07
CA ILE A 181 14.61 38.93 -23.12
C ILE A 181 16.07 39.28 -23.41
N VAL A 182 17.03 38.60 -22.78
CA VAL A 182 18.47 38.80 -23.03
C VAL A 182 18.84 38.41 -24.46
N SER A 183 18.27 37.31 -24.97
CA SER A 183 18.54 36.85 -26.35
C SER A 183 17.98 37.82 -27.39
N VAL A 184 16.75 38.31 -27.19
CA VAL A 184 16.09 39.24 -28.11
C VAL A 184 16.81 40.59 -28.11
N THR A 185 17.15 41.13 -26.93
CA THR A 185 17.90 42.40 -26.83
C THR A 185 19.29 42.30 -27.45
N PHE A 186 19.98 41.17 -27.28
CA PHE A 186 21.27 40.90 -27.92
C PHE A 186 21.16 40.81 -29.45
N MET A 187 20.08 40.22 -29.98
CA MET A 187 19.81 40.20 -31.42
C MET A 187 19.55 41.60 -31.99
N PHE A 188 18.87 42.49 -31.25
CA PHE A 188 18.66 43.88 -31.66
C PHE A 188 19.97 44.70 -31.63
N PHE A 189 20.82 44.49 -30.63
CA PHE A 189 22.14 45.15 -30.57
C PHE A 189 23.11 44.69 -31.65
N ARG A 190 23.02 43.44 -32.12
CA ARG A 190 23.84 42.93 -33.23
C ARG A 190 23.40 43.43 -34.62
N ARG A 191 22.23 44.05 -34.72
CA ARG A 191 21.63 44.48 -36.00
C ARG A 191 21.69 46.00 -36.21
N SER A 192 22.30 46.76 -35.30
CA SER A 192 22.58 48.20 -35.43
C SER A 192 24.06 48.47 -35.73
#